data_AF-A0A3D2U5H8-F1
#
_entry.id   AF-A0A3D2U5H8-F1
#
_cell.length_a   1.000
_cell.length_b   1.000
_cell.length_c   1.000
_cell.angle_alpha   90.00
_cell.angle_beta   90.00
_cell.angle_gamma   90.00
#
_symmetry.space_group_name_H-M   'P 1'
#
loop_
_entity.id
_entity.type
_entity.pdbx_description
1 polymer ?
#
loop_
_entity_poly.entity_id
_entity_poly.type
_entity_poly.pdbx_seq_one_letter_code
_entity_poly.pdbx_strand_id
1 'polypeptide(L)'
;ADAKKADAKKRPMVAKKPTTMIDGIPEWFVGPLLAELVGHEVGHTLGLRHNFKSSSIYSLEEINNGTLKGKKPFAGSLMDYIPINMNSRVKKNAQTGDHTMIDIGPYDMWAIEYGYTFSSDLKKILARVAEPQLAYATDEDTGGPDPLARRYDFSKNPLDYAKSQLELVQYHRGRLLEKFVKAGDSWAKARRGYELTLSLQMRSVSMMANWIGGAHVNRDRKGDKNGRAPLSVVPANSQREALKFVIESTFRDKSYGLSTELLRHMTVDKWIDGADGFARAMNSEPAWPVHDKIIGIQASALTMLMNPTTLTRTYDNEFRVPANEAALTLPELLKALSTEIWSELNQKPVEGATARKPLVSSLRRNLQQEHIDRLITLSLPGNGSGAAFKAVALLARQELVEIRDRVAKTSKDWDNKADPYTRAHLGRVEDQVTKVLDAQVIYNAKDIGGRSPRPLLFLQPSDSPAGSQARP
;
A
#
# COMPACT_ATOMS: atom_id res chain seq x y z
N ALA A 1 -43.58 28.04 53.60
CA ALA A 1 -43.66 29.02 52.50
C ALA A 1 -42.69 28.58 51.41
N ASP A 2 -43.28 28.18 50.28
CA ASP A 2 -42.75 28.08 48.91
C ASP A 2 -41.35 27.50 48.64
N ALA A 3 -41.32 26.22 48.28
CA ALA A 3 -40.36 25.67 47.32
C ALA A 3 -41.13 25.28 46.05
N LYS A 4 -41.04 26.12 45.01
CA LYS A 4 -41.62 25.86 43.68
C LYS A 4 -40.93 24.64 43.04
N LYS A 5 -41.70 23.57 42.83
CA LYS A 5 -41.39 22.46 41.93
C LYS A 5 -41.37 22.99 40.48
N ALA A 6 -40.23 22.89 39.81
CA ALA A 6 -40.16 23.00 38.36
C ALA A 6 -40.32 21.61 37.76
N ASP A 7 -41.49 21.36 37.16
CA ASP A 7 -41.80 20.16 36.39
C ASP A 7 -40.94 20.10 35.11
N ALA A 8 -39.88 19.30 35.15
CA ALA A 8 -39.17 18.89 33.94
C ALA A 8 -39.98 17.77 33.26
N LYS A 9 -40.85 18.13 32.32
CA LYS A 9 -41.51 17.20 31.39
C LYS A 9 -40.46 16.33 30.70
N LYS A 10 -40.35 15.07 31.11
CA LYS A 10 -39.63 14.02 30.37
C LYS A 10 -40.27 13.89 29.00
N ARG A 11 -39.56 14.28 27.94
CA ARG A 11 -39.93 13.95 26.56
C ARG A 11 -39.96 12.41 26.44
N PRO A 12 -41.02 11.80 25.89
CA PRO A 12 -41.05 10.36 25.72
C PRO A 12 -39.91 9.95 24.79
N MET A 13 -39.01 9.08 25.28
CA MET A 13 -38.09 8.36 24.42
C MET A 13 -38.94 7.54 23.46
N VAL A 14 -38.94 7.92 22.18
CA VAL A 14 -39.47 7.08 21.10
C VAL A 14 -38.77 5.73 21.23
N ALA A 15 -39.52 4.69 21.56
CA ALA A 15 -39.02 3.33 21.60
C ALA A 15 -38.42 3.02 20.23
N LYS A 16 -37.09 2.87 20.15
CA LYS A 16 -36.43 2.41 18.93
C LYS A 16 -37.03 1.06 18.58
N LYS A 17 -37.60 0.93 17.38
CA LYS A 17 -38.04 -0.38 16.86
C LYS A 17 -36.89 -1.38 17.05
N PRO A 18 -37.15 -2.62 17.50
CA PRO A 18 -36.12 -3.62 17.63
C PRO A 18 -35.43 -3.78 16.26
N THR A 19 -34.11 -3.59 16.26
CA THR A 19 -33.29 -3.74 15.07
C THR A 19 -33.23 -5.22 14.71
N THR A 20 -33.76 -5.61 13.55
CA THR A 20 -33.56 -6.98 13.03
C THR A 20 -32.07 -7.26 12.90
N MET A 21 -31.66 -8.47 13.29
CA MET A 21 -30.27 -8.91 13.24
C MET A 21 -30.15 -10.09 12.27
N ILE A 22 -29.08 -10.10 11.48
CA ILE A 22 -28.65 -11.24 10.67
C ILE A 22 -27.29 -11.65 11.22
N ASP A 23 -27.21 -12.84 11.79
CA ASP A 23 -26.00 -13.40 12.43
C ASP A 23 -25.33 -12.44 13.44
N GLY A 24 -26.14 -11.78 14.27
CA GLY A 24 -25.66 -10.83 15.28
C GLY A 24 -25.24 -9.46 14.74
N ILE A 25 -25.38 -9.20 13.45
CA ILE A 25 -25.13 -7.90 12.81
C ILE A 25 -26.47 -7.24 12.43
N PRO A 26 -26.65 -5.93 12.64
CA PRO A 26 -27.88 -5.24 12.23
C PRO A 26 -28.19 -5.38 10.74
N GLU A 27 -29.43 -5.76 10.42
CA GLU A 27 -29.90 -5.94 9.03
C GLU A 27 -29.73 -4.67 8.19
N TRP A 28 -29.97 -3.48 8.76
CA TRP A 28 -29.79 -2.21 8.05
C TRP A 28 -28.35 -1.98 7.56
N PHE A 29 -27.37 -2.65 8.18
CA PHE A 29 -25.96 -2.56 7.81
C PHE A 29 -25.56 -3.68 6.83
N VAL A 30 -25.92 -4.93 7.14
CA VAL A 30 -25.52 -6.09 6.33
C VAL A 30 -26.40 -6.33 5.10
N GLY A 31 -27.68 -5.95 5.15
CA GLY A 31 -28.61 -6.09 4.03
C GLY A 31 -28.13 -5.40 2.75
N PRO A 32 -27.76 -4.09 2.79
CA PRO A 32 -27.20 -3.42 1.62
C PRO A 32 -25.90 -4.05 1.11
N LEU A 33 -25.03 -4.54 1.99
CA LEU A 33 -23.78 -5.24 1.60
C LEU A 33 -24.07 -6.54 0.84
N LEU A 34 -25.08 -7.30 1.28
CA LEU A 34 -25.53 -8.50 0.58
C LEU A 34 -26.17 -8.15 -0.77
N ALA A 35 -26.95 -7.07 -0.84
CA ALA A 35 -27.56 -6.62 -2.09
C ALA A 35 -26.50 -6.20 -3.13
N GLU A 36 -25.48 -5.46 -2.70
CA GLU A 36 -24.33 -5.10 -3.54
C GLU A 36 -23.59 -6.35 -4.05
N LEU A 37 -23.29 -7.32 -3.17
CA LEU A 37 -22.64 -8.56 -3.55
C LEU A 37 -23.47 -9.38 -4.54
N VAL A 38 -24.77 -9.53 -4.31
CA VAL A 38 -25.66 -10.23 -5.24
C VAL A 38 -25.71 -9.49 -6.60
N GLY A 39 -25.77 -8.16 -6.59
CA GLY A 39 -25.71 -7.34 -7.80
C GLY A 39 -24.41 -7.54 -8.58
N HIS A 40 -23.26 -7.63 -7.89
CA HIS A 40 -21.95 -7.93 -8.45
C HIS A 40 -21.94 -9.28 -9.18
N GLU A 41 -22.39 -10.35 -8.51
CA GLU A 41 -22.40 -11.69 -9.10
C GLU A 41 -23.36 -11.80 -10.29
N VAL A 42 -24.54 -11.17 -10.20
CA VAL A 42 -25.47 -11.07 -11.34
C VAL A 42 -24.81 -10.31 -12.49
N GLY A 43 -24.06 -9.24 -12.22
CA GLY A 43 -23.26 -8.52 -13.23
C GLY A 43 -22.33 -9.45 -14.00
N HIS A 44 -21.63 -10.36 -13.31
CA HIS A 44 -20.82 -11.39 -13.97
C HIS A 44 -21.64 -12.32 -14.87
N THR A 45 -22.83 -12.75 -14.44
CA THR A 45 -23.72 -13.55 -15.30
C THR A 45 -24.18 -12.83 -16.56
N LEU A 46 -24.21 -11.50 -16.52
CA LEU A 46 -24.50 -10.61 -17.66
C LEU A 46 -23.23 -10.24 -18.47
N GLY A 47 -22.09 -10.88 -18.17
CA GLY A 47 -20.83 -10.67 -18.89
C GLY A 47 -20.04 -9.44 -18.45
N LEU A 48 -20.41 -8.76 -17.36
CA LEU A 48 -19.62 -7.65 -16.82
C LEU A 48 -18.35 -8.18 -16.17
N ARG A 49 -17.23 -7.52 -16.48
CA ARG A 49 -15.94 -7.74 -15.82
C ARG A 49 -15.79 -6.82 -14.62
N HIS A 50 -14.82 -7.11 -13.76
CA HIS A 50 -14.44 -6.20 -12.69
C HIS A 50 -14.10 -4.79 -13.22
N ASN A 51 -14.40 -3.76 -12.43
CA ASN A 51 -14.01 -2.37 -12.71
C ASN A 51 -13.36 -1.72 -11.48
N PHE A 52 -12.06 -1.93 -11.30
CA PHE A 52 -11.30 -1.43 -10.16
C PHE A 52 -10.97 0.06 -10.18
N LYS A 53 -11.45 0.81 -11.17
CA LYS A 53 -11.27 2.27 -11.29
C LYS A 53 -12.54 3.04 -10.96
N SER A 54 -13.62 2.33 -10.63
CA SER A 54 -14.93 2.93 -10.49
C SER A 54 -15.06 3.78 -9.22
N SER A 55 -14.28 3.47 -8.19
CA SER A 55 -14.26 4.19 -6.91
C SER A 55 -13.72 5.63 -7.03
N SER A 56 -13.05 5.96 -8.14
CA SER A 56 -12.33 7.23 -8.32
C SER A 56 -13.19 8.41 -8.78
N ILE A 57 -14.52 8.24 -8.91
CA ILE A 57 -15.39 9.24 -9.56
C ILE A 57 -15.87 10.36 -8.64
N TYR A 58 -15.89 10.14 -7.31
CA TYR A 58 -16.26 11.14 -6.29
C TYR A 58 -15.18 11.25 -5.22
N SER A 59 -14.93 12.46 -4.72
CA SER A 59 -14.05 12.68 -3.57
C SER A 59 -14.64 12.10 -2.28
N LEU A 60 -13.79 11.78 -1.31
CA LEU A 60 -14.26 11.26 -0.02
C LEU A 60 -15.17 12.24 0.72
N GLU A 61 -14.98 13.55 0.50
CA GLU A 61 -15.84 14.61 1.01
C GLU A 61 -17.23 14.57 0.37
N GLU A 62 -17.33 14.46 -0.96
CA GLU A 62 -18.62 14.32 -1.66
C GLU A 62 -19.40 13.09 -1.18
N ILE A 63 -18.71 11.96 -0.98
CA ILE A 63 -19.29 10.73 -0.46
C ILE A 63 -19.86 10.93 0.94
N ASN A 64 -19.20 11.74 1.77
CA ASN A 64 -19.51 11.89 3.19
C ASN A 64 -20.07 13.26 3.59
N ASN A 65 -20.56 14.07 2.65
CA ASN A 65 -21.21 15.35 2.97
C ASN A 65 -22.75 15.25 3.08
N GLY A 66 -23.32 14.05 2.87
CA GLY A 66 -24.77 13.80 2.92
C GLY A 66 -25.54 14.08 1.62
N THR A 67 -24.88 14.58 0.58
CA THR A 67 -25.53 14.87 -0.71
C THR A 67 -25.85 13.62 -1.50
N LEU A 68 -24.96 12.61 -1.47
CA LEU A 68 -25.14 11.34 -2.19
C LEU A 68 -25.96 10.30 -1.40
N LYS A 69 -25.91 10.37 -0.07
CA LYS A 69 -26.48 9.38 0.85
C LYS A 69 -27.93 9.02 0.50
N GLY A 70 -28.20 7.76 0.21
CA GLY A 70 -29.54 7.23 -0.10
C GLY A 70 -30.13 7.71 -1.43
N LYS A 71 -29.35 8.41 -2.27
CA LYS A 71 -29.85 9.02 -3.53
C LYS A 71 -29.12 8.53 -4.76
N LYS A 72 -27.82 8.28 -4.66
CA LYS A 72 -26.97 7.86 -5.79
C LYS A 72 -25.87 6.91 -5.33
N PRO A 73 -25.46 5.95 -6.16
CA PRO A 73 -24.25 5.18 -5.92
C PRO A 73 -23.02 6.11 -5.88
N PHE A 74 -22.08 5.81 -4.99
CA PHE A 74 -20.85 6.60 -4.81
C PHE A 74 -19.65 6.09 -5.63
N ALA A 75 -19.86 5.12 -6.51
CA ALA A 75 -18.87 4.61 -7.44
C ALA A 75 -19.49 4.39 -8.81
N GLY A 76 -18.64 4.25 -9.82
CA GLY A 76 -19.08 4.06 -11.20
C GLY A 76 -19.70 2.69 -11.44
N SER A 77 -19.36 1.67 -10.66
CA SER A 77 -19.67 0.27 -10.94
C SER A 77 -19.81 -0.53 -9.64
N LEU A 78 -20.75 -1.49 -9.60
CA LEU A 78 -20.81 -2.54 -8.58
C LEU A 78 -19.72 -3.61 -8.77
N MET A 79 -19.07 -3.63 -9.94
CA MET A 79 -18.02 -4.60 -10.29
C MET A 79 -16.65 -4.28 -9.67
N ASP A 80 -16.60 -3.29 -8.77
CA ASP A 80 -15.40 -2.87 -8.06
C ASP A 80 -15.34 -3.51 -6.68
N TYR A 81 -14.13 -3.66 -6.12
CA TYR A 81 -13.94 -4.13 -4.75
C TYR A 81 -13.84 -2.94 -3.82
N ILE A 82 -14.98 -2.28 -3.60
CA ILE A 82 -15.05 -1.06 -2.78
C ILE A 82 -15.00 -1.43 -1.30
N PRO A 83 -14.13 -0.82 -0.48
CA PRO A 83 -14.13 -1.09 0.94
C PRO A 83 -15.34 -0.44 1.61
N ILE A 84 -15.75 -0.98 2.76
CA ILE A 84 -16.83 -0.40 3.57
C ILE A 84 -16.46 1.04 3.94
N ASN A 85 -17.35 1.98 3.59
CA ASN A 85 -17.20 3.37 3.97
C ASN A 85 -17.50 3.55 5.46
N MET A 86 -16.44 3.67 6.24
CA MET A 86 -16.49 3.97 7.67
C MET A 86 -15.76 5.28 7.95
N ASN A 87 -16.48 6.24 8.53
CA ASN A 87 -15.92 7.53 8.93
C ASN A 87 -14.90 7.35 10.09
N SER A 88 -13.69 7.88 9.95
CA SER A 88 -12.66 7.84 11.00
C SER A 88 -13.04 8.53 12.31
N ARG A 89 -14.00 9.45 12.25
CA ARG A 89 -14.45 10.28 13.36
C ARG A 89 -15.78 9.80 13.95
N VAL A 90 -15.97 8.49 14.10
CA VAL A 90 -17.21 7.82 14.59
C VAL A 90 -17.82 8.47 15.84
N LYS A 91 -17.02 9.10 16.72
CA LYS A 91 -17.52 9.81 17.92
C LYS A 91 -17.91 11.27 17.72
N LYS A 92 -17.36 11.96 16.71
CA LYS A 92 -17.59 13.40 16.50
C LYS A 92 -18.74 13.64 15.52
N ASN A 93 -18.81 12.83 14.47
CA ASN A 93 -19.82 12.97 13.42
C ASN A 93 -20.49 11.63 13.17
N ALA A 94 -21.82 11.65 13.00
CA ALA A 94 -22.54 10.48 12.49
C ALA A 94 -22.03 10.12 11.07
N GLN A 95 -22.18 8.86 10.67
CA GLN A 95 -21.93 8.47 9.28
C GLN A 95 -22.88 9.24 8.34
N THR A 96 -22.29 10.11 7.53
CA THR A 96 -23.00 11.02 6.62
C THR A 96 -23.03 10.53 5.17
N GLY A 97 -22.22 9.54 4.80
CA GLY A 97 -22.34 8.79 3.54
C GLY A 97 -23.03 7.44 3.73
N ASP A 98 -23.33 6.75 2.63
CA ASP A 98 -23.70 5.32 2.68
C ASP A 98 -22.49 4.47 3.06
N HIS A 99 -22.73 3.30 3.66
CA HIS A 99 -21.65 2.37 4.03
C HIS A 99 -21.12 1.58 2.85
N THR A 100 -21.95 1.42 1.81
CA THR A 100 -21.70 0.55 0.66
C THR A 100 -22.50 1.05 -0.54
N MET A 101 -22.29 0.50 -1.73
CA MET A 101 -23.12 0.83 -2.89
C MET A 101 -24.58 0.47 -2.64
N ILE A 102 -25.47 1.40 -2.95
CA ILE A 102 -26.92 1.24 -2.71
C ILE A 102 -27.72 0.96 -3.99
N ASP A 103 -27.08 1.06 -5.15
CA ASP A 103 -27.70 0.92 -6.47
C ASP A 103 -26.65 0.62 -7.55
N ILE A 104 -27.09 0.28 -8.76
CA ILE A 104 -26.26 -0.02 -9.94
C ILE A 104 -25.54 1.24 -10.43
N GLY A 105 -24.25 1.12 -10.73
CA GLY A 105 -23.41 2.25 -11.12
C GLY A 105 -23.64 2.72 -12.58
N PRO A 106 -23.30 4.00 -12.89
CA PRO A 106 -23.45 4.53 -14.25
C PRO A 106 -22.61 3.79 -15.31
N TYR A 107 -21.44 3.25 -14.96
CA TYR A 107 -20.64 2.41 -15.85
C TYR A 107 -21.35 1.09 -16.15
N ASP A 108 -21.93 0.45 -15.14
CA ASP A 108 -22.64 -0.83 -15.32
C ASP A 108 -23.81 -0.65 -16.28
N MET A 109 -24.61 0.40 -16.08
CA MET A 109 -25.74 0.72 -16.96
C MET A 109 -25.29 1.00 -18.39
N TRP A 110 -24.16 1.70 -18.57
CA TRP A 110 -23.59 1.96 -19.89
C TRP A 110 -23.06 0.69 -20.57
N ALA A 111 -22.40 -0.18 -19.82
CA ALA A 111 -21.89 -1.46 -20.33
C ALA A 111 -23.04 -2.40 -20.74
N ILE A 112 -24.12 -2.45 -19.95
CA ILE A 112 -25.34 -3.20 -20.29
C ILE A 112 -26.04 -2.59 -21.51
N GLU A 113 -26.19 -1.26 -21.58
CA GLU A 113 -26.75 -0.59 -22.76
C GLU A 113 -25.97 -0.95 -24.03
N TYR A 114 -24.64 -0.93 -23.95
CA TYR A 114 -23.77 -1.33 -25.07
C TYR A 114 -23.94 -2.80 -25.45
N GLY A 115 -23.96 -3.71 -24.47
CA GLY A 115 -23.98 -5.16 -24.73
C GLY A 115 -25.35 -5.74 -25.10
N TYR A 116 -26.44 -5.07 -24.69
CA TYR A 116 -27.80 -5.63 -24.74
C TYR A 116 -28.81 -4.77 -25.52
N THR A 117 -28.40 -3.64 -26.10
CA THR A 117 -29.29 -2.88 -26.99
C THR A 117 -29.64 -3.66 -28.25
N PHE A 118 -30.86 -3.46 -28.76
CA PHE A 118 -31.28 -3.97 -30.08
C PHE A 118 -30.83 -3.06 -31.23
N SER A 119 -30.24 -1.89 -30.93
CA SER A 119 -29.71 -0.99 -31.95
C SER A 119 -28.48 -1.59 -32.64
N SER A 120 -28.44 -1.51 -33.97
CA SER A 120 -27.24 -1.84 -34.75
C SER A 120 -26.23 -0.69 -34.81
N ASP A 121 -26.65 0.55 -34.53
CA ASP A 121 -25.76 1.71 -34.40
C ASP A 121 -25.39 1.94 -32.93
N LEU A 122 -24.15 1.59 -32.58
CA LEU A 122 -23.59 1.75 -31.23
C LEU A 122 -22.78 3.04 -31.06
N LYS A 123 -22.62 3.85 -32.11
CA LYS A 123 -21.71 5.01 -32.08
C LYS A 123 -22.08 6.02 -31.01
N LYS A 124 -23.38 6.26 -30.80
CA LYS A 124 -23.88 7.18 -29.76
C LYS A 124 -23.57 6.68 -28.35
N ILE A 125 -23.68 5.37 -28.13
CA ILE A 125 -23.36 4.74 -26.83
C ILE A 125 -21.86 4.85 -26.58
N LEU A 126 -21.04 4.46 -27.56
CA LEU A 126 -19.57 4.48 -27.44
C LEU A 126 -18.98 5.90 -27.30
N ALA A 127 -19.63 6.92 -27.86
CA ALA A 127 -19.18 8.32 -27.75
C ALA A 127 -19.12 8.85 -26.30
N ARG A 128 -19.70 8.13 -25.34
CA ARG A 128 -19.70 8.45 -23.91
C ARG A 128 -18.42 8.03 -23.18
N VAL A 129 -17.52 7.26 -23.80
CA VAL A 129 -16.34 6.64 -23.15
C VAL A 129 -15.47 7.59 -22.31
N ALA A 130 -15.41 8.87 -22.67
CA ALA A 130 -14.65 9.90 -21.94
C ALA A 130 -15.41 10.55 -20.77
N GLU A 131 -16.67 10.17 -20.51
CA GLU A 131 -17.44 10.62 -19.35
C GLU A 131 -16.74 10.19 -18.05
N PRO A 132 -16.51 11.10 -17.07
CA PRO A 132 -15.79 10.76 -15.84
C PRO A 132 -16.39 9.59 -15.05
N GLN A 133 -17.72 9.43 -15.10
CA GLN A 133 -18.46 8.37 -14.41
C GLN A 133 -18.26 6.98 -15.02
N LEU A 134 -17.69 6.90 -16.23
CA LEU A 134 -17.48 5.66 -16.97
C LEU A 134 -16.01 5.21 -16.94
N ALA A 135 -15.24 5.71 -15.97
CA ALA A 135 -13.86 5.28 -15.76
C ALA A 135 -13.78 3.75 -15.60
N TYR A 136 -12.82 3.14 -16.29
CA TYR A 136 -12.70 1.69 -16.38
C TYR A 136 -11.26 1.20 -16.35
N ALA A 137 -11.00 0.23 -15.48
CA ALA A 137 -9.80 -0.61 -15.46
C ALA A 137 -10.17 -1.95 -14.80
N THR A 138 -9.67 -3.06 -15.32
CA THR A 138 -10.15 -4.41 -14.96
C THR A 138 -9.01 -5.31 -14.47
N ASP A 139 -9.21 -6.64 -14.44
CA ASP A 139 -8.32 -7.59 -13.76
C ASP A 139 -6.83 -7.43 -14.10
N GLU A 140 -6.50 -7.37 -15.39
CA GLU A 140 -5.12 -7.21 -15.88
C GLU A 140 -4.49 -5.87 -15.48
N ASP A 141 -5.31 -4.84 -15.26
CA ASP A 141 -4.86 -3.50 -14.92
C ASP A 141 -4.43 -3.39 -13.45
N THR A 142 -4.86 -4.33 -12.59
CA THR A 142 -4.54 -4.32 -11.14
C THR A 142 -3.07 -4.53 -10.82
N GLY A 143 -2.28 -5.08 -11.75
CA GLY A 143 -0.81 -5.14 -11.68
C GLY A 143 -0.11 -4.03 -12.48
N GLY A 144 -0.89 -3.18 -13.14
CA GLY A 144 -0.42 -2.15 -14.07
C GLY A 144 0.15 -0.90 -13.38
N PRO A 145 0.40 0.16 -14.17
CA PRO A 145 0.95 1.41 -13.66
C PRO A 145 -0.12 2.35 -13.07
N ASP A 146 -1.42 2.09 -13.29
CA ASP A 146 -2.47 2.99 -12.80
C ASP A 146 -2.70 2.77 -11.29
N PRO A 147 -2.48 3.78 -10.44
CA PRO A 147 -2.74 3.64 -9.02
C PRO A 147 -4.22 3.71 -8.65
N LEU A 148 -5.10 4.07 -9.60
CA LEU A 148 -6.56 4.06 -9.42
C LEU A 148 -7.20 2.73 -9.83
N ALA A 149 -6.43 1.74 -10.30
CA ALA A 149 -6.95 0.42 -10.66
C ALA A 149 -6.62 -0.58 -9.54
N ARG A 150 -7.11 -0.35 -8.32
CA ARG A 150 -6.70 -1.14 -7.14
C ARG A 150 -7.88 -1.68 -6.37
N ARG A 151 -7.77 -2.94 -5.98
CA ARG A 151 -8.74 -3.57 -5.09
C ARG A 151 -8.71 -2.87 -3.73
N TYR A 152 -9.88 -2.57 -3.20
CA TYR A 152 -10.05 -1.95 -1.89
C TYR A 152 -9.44 -0.53 -1.78
N ASP A 153 -9.25 0.17 -2.90
CA ASP A 153 -9.07 1.62 -2.89
C ASP A 153 -10.41 2.35 -2.81
N PHE A 154 -10.39 3.64 -2.52
CA PHE A 154 -11.63 4.38 -2.38
C PHE A 154 -11.47 5.88 -2.65
N SER A 155 -12.49 6.45 -3.31
CA SER A 155 -12.61 7.86 -3.69
C SER A 155 -11.64 8.34 -4.77
N LYS A 156 -11.95 9.50 -5.34
CA LYS A 156 -11.13 10.23 -6.34
C LYS A 156 -9.70 10.52 -5.87
N ASN A 157 -9.49 10.65 -4.57
CA ASN A 157 -8.17 10.81 -3.97
C ASN A 157 -7.97 9.75 -2.87
N PRO A 158 -7.51 8.53 -3.23
CA PRO A 158 -7.30 7.45 -2.27
C PRO A 158 -6.36 7.79 -1.11
N LEU A 159 -5.55 8.84 -1.22
CA LEU A 159 -4.75 9.34 -0.10
C LEU A 159 -5.62 9.84 1.07
N ASP A 160 -6.75 10.50 0.79
CA ASP A 160 -7.65 10.98 1.86
C ASP A 160 -8.29 9.80 2.59
N TYR A 161 -8.65 8.75 1.84
CA TYR A 161 -9.11 7.49 2.41
C TYR A 161 -8.01 6.82 3.25
N ALA A 162 -6.78 6.70 2.73
CA ALA A 162 -5.66 6.12 3.44
C ALA A 162 -5.35 6.87 4.77
N LYS A 163 -5.40 8.21 4.76
CA LYS A 163 -5.29 9.06 5.95
C LYS A 163 -6.41 8.75 6.96
N SER A 164 -7.67 8.68 6.50
CA SER A 164 -8.83 8.29 7.32
C SER A 164 -8.66 6.90 7.96
N GLN A 165 -8.15 5.92 7.20
CA GLN A 165 -7.88 4.58 7.73
C GLN A 165 -6.78 4.59 8.81
N LEU A 166 -5.72 5.39 8.66
CA LEU A 166 -4.71 5.52 9.72
C LEU A 166 -5.25 6.21 10.98
N GLU A 167 -6.16 7.17 10.86
CA GLU A 167 -6.86 7.74 12.02
C GLU A 167 -7.64 6.65 12.78
N LEU A 168 -8.35 5.76 12.06
CA LEU A 168 -9.03 4.61 12.68
C LEU A 168 -8.04 3.66 13.36
N VAL A 169 -6.93 3.33 12.70
CA VAL A 169 -5.86 2.50 13.26
C VAL A 169 -5.38 3.06 14.60
N GLN A 170 -5.01 4.35 14.62
CA GLN A 170 -4.52 5.00 15.84
C GLN A 170 -5.59 5.02 16.94
N TYR A 171 -6.84 5.34 16.57
CA TYR A 171 -7.97 5.40 17.49
C TYR A 171 -8.24 4.04 18.16
N HIS A 172 -8.32 2.96 17.38
CA HIS A 172 -8.63 1.64 17.90
C HIS A 172 -7.45 1.04 18.65
N ARG A 173 -6.22 1.19 18.13
CA ARG A 173 -5.00 0.68 18.76
C ARG A 173 -4.78 1.23 20.17
N GLY A 174 -4.99 2.53 20.36
CA GLY A 174 -4.87 3.18 21.68
C GLY A 174 -5.93 2.77 22.71
N ARG A 175 -6.93 1.98 22.32
CA ARG A 175 -8.08 1.59 23.15
C ARG A 175 -8.30 0.08 23.23
N LEU A 176 -7.40 -0.73 22.67
CA LEU A 176 -7.56 -2.18 22.56
C LEU A 176 -7.84 -2.81 23.93
N LEU A 177 -6.98 -2.54 24.91
CA LEU A 177 -7.08 -3.14 26.25
C LEU A 177 -8.31 -2.64 27.03
N GLU A 178 -8.75 -1.39 26.78
CA GLU A 178 -9.84 -0.76 27.54
C GLU A 178 -11.24 -1.05 26.95
N LYS A 179 -11.35 -1.16 25.62
CA LYS A 179 -12.64 -1.21 24.90
C LYS A 179 -12.84 -2.45 24.05
N PHE A 180 -11.77 -3.06 23.53
CA PHE A 180 -11.89 -4.22 22.66
C PHE A 180 -11.85 -5.53 23.46
N VAL A 181 -10.96 -5.61 24.45
CA VAL A 181 -10.93 -6.69 25.44
C VAL A 181 -11.83 -6.32 26.62
N LYS A 182 -12.85 -7.13 26.89
CA LYS A 182 -13.83 -6.96 27.97
C LYS A 182 -13.55 -7.94 29.10
N ALA A 183 -14.17 -7.72 30.26
CA ALA A 183 -14.10 -8.66 31.37
C ALA A 183 -14.59 -10.05 30.93
N GLY A 184 -13.77 -11.08 31.17
CA GLY A 184 -14.03 -12.46 30.77
C GLY A 184 -13.52 -12.84 29.37
N ASP A 185 -13.07 -11.89 28.54
CA ASP A 185 -12.39 -12.21 27.28
C ASP A 185 -10.98 -12.76 27.52
N SER A 186 -10.51 -13.64 26.62
CA SER A 186 -9.08 -13.99 26.56
C SER A 186 -8.23 -12.79 26.12
N TRP A 187 -7.03 -12.68 26.67
CA TRP A 187 -6.01 -11.71 26.23
C TRP A 187 -5.55 -11.92 24.79
N ALA A 188 -5.74 -13.11 24.21
CA ALA A 188 -5.48 -13.35 22.78
C ALA A 188 -6.26 -12.36 21.87
N LYS A 189 -7.38 -11.83 22.38
CA LYS A 189 -8.16 -10.78 21.71
C LYS A 189 -7.39 -9.47 21.56
N ALA A 190 -6.50 -9.12 22.49
CA ALA A 190 -5.64 -7.94 22.36
C ALA A 190 -4.70 -8.06 21.16
N ARG A 191 -4.03 -9.22 21.01
CA ARG A 191 -3.18 -9.51 19.84
C ARG A 191 -3.98 -9.48 18.54
N ARG A 192 -5.13 -10.15 18.49
CA ARG A 192 -6.02 -10.13 17.32
C ARG A 192 -6.40 -8.70 16.94
N GLY A 193 -6.83 -7.89 17.91
CA GLY A 193 -7.18 -6.49 17.68
C GLY A 193 -6.00 -5.67 17.15
N TYR A 194 -4.81 -5.86 17.71
CA TYR A 194 -3.60 -5.21 17.21
C TYR A 194 -3.28 -5.62 15.77
N GLU A 195 -3.27 -6.92 15.47
CA GLU A 195 -2.98 -7.45 14.12
C GLU A 195 -3.99 -6.99 13.07
N LEU A 196 -5.27 -6.81 13.43
CA LEU A 196 -6.28 -6.19 12.56
C LEU A 196 -5.90 -4.74 12.23
N THR A 197 -5.52 -3.94 13.23
CA THR A 197 -5.10 -2.54 12.99
C THR A 197 -3.81 -2.47 12.18
N LEU A 198 -2.88 -3.42 12.39
CA LEU A 198 -1.63 -3.50 11.67
C LEU A 198 -1.84 -3.89 10.20
N SER A 199 -2.78 -4.82 9.95
CA SER A 199 -3.19 -5.19 8.59
C SER A 199 -3.84 -4.03 7.85
N LEU A 200 -4.68 -3.25 8.52
CA LEU A 200 -5.30 -2.06 7.94
C LEU A 200 -4.26 -0.98 7.58
N GLN A 201 -3.31 -0.73 8.47
CA GLN A 201 -2.16 0.14 8.20
C GLN A 201 -1.38 -0.33 6.96
N MET A 202 -1.08 -1.63 6.86
CA MET A 202 -0.35 -2.18 5.71
C MET A 202 -1.13 -2.09 4.39
N ARG A 203 -2.46 -2.26 4.41
CA ARG A 203 -3.30 -2.05 3.21
C ARG A 203 -3.22 -0.61 2.71
N SER A 204 -3.31 0.38 3.61
CA SER A 204 -3.16 1.79 3.23
C SER A 204 -1.77 2.11 2.70
N VAL A 205 -0.72 1.52 3.30
CA VAL A 205 0.66 1.64 2.82
C VAL A 205 0.80 1.06 1.42
N SER A 206 0.28 -0.14 1.19
CA SER A 206 0.32 -0.79 -0.12
C SER A 206 -0.42 0.01 -1.18
N MET A 207 -1.56 0.60 -0.82
CA MET A 207 -2.33 1.46 -1.73
C MET A 207 -1.49 2.68 -2.15
N MET A 208 -0.87 3.38 -1.19
CA MET A 208 -0.11 4.61 -1.47
C MET A 208 1.25 4.35 -2.12
N ALA A 209 1.92 3.24 -1.82
CA ALA A 209 3.19 2.92 -2.46
C ALA A 209 3.08 2.75 -3.98
N ASN A 210 1.93 2.28 -4.49
CA ASN A 210 1.67 2.12 -5.92
C ASN A 210 1.50 3.45 -6.69
N TRP A 211 1.38 4.58 -6.00
CA TRP A 211 1.35 5.90 -6.65
C TRP A 211 2.73 6.33 -7.16
N ILE A 212 3.79 5.79 -6.57
CA ILE A 212 5.17 6.12 -6.93
C ILE A 212 5.52 5.48 -8.26
N GLY A 213 5.94 6.28 -9.23
CA GLY A 213 6.16 5.83 -10.61
C GLY A 213 4.86 5.45 -11.33
N GLY A 214 3.70 5.80 -10.79
CA GLY A 214 2.40 5.49 -11.38
C GLY A 214 2.08 6.36 -12.60
N ALA A 215 1.23 5.84 -13.47
CA ALA A 215 0.65 6.57 -14.60
C ALA A 215 -0.79 6.13 -14.82
N HIS A 216 -1.70 7.09 -14.95
CA HIS A 216 -3.10 6.83 -15.26
C HIS A 216 -3.25 6.31 -16.69
N VAL A 217 -4.05 5.26 -16.85
CA VAL A 217 -4.35 4.65 -18.14
C VAL A 217 -5.81 4.95 -18.50
N ASN A 218 -6.03 5.54 -19.67
CA ASN A 218 -7.37 5.82 -20.21
C ASN A 218 -7.56 5.01 -21.49
N ARG A 219 -8.78 4.49 -21.71
CA ARG A 219 -9.13 3.69 -22.90
C ARG A 219 -9.78 4.51 -24.01
N ASP A 220 -9.65 5.83 -23.93
CA ASP A 220 -10.15 6.79 -24.91
C ASP A 220 -9.42 6.61 -26.25
N ARG A 221 -10.13 6.78 -27.37
CA ARG A 221 -9.60 6.70 -28.73
C ARG A 221 -9.35 8.08 -29.31
N LYS A 222 -8.45 8.15 -30.29
CA LYS A 222 -8.22 9.38 -31.06
C LYS A 222 -9.52 9.79 -31.75
N GLY A 223 -9.97 11.02 -31.47
CA GLY A 223 -11.21 11.58 -32.02
C GLY A 223 -12.43 11.47 -31.12
N ASP A 224 -12.32 10.81 -29.96
CA ASP A 224 -13.41 10.81 -28.98
C ASP A 224 -13.66 12.22 -28.44
N LYS A 225 -14.94 12.54 -28.26
CA LYS A 225 -15.35 13.84 -27.72
C LYS A 225 -14.84 13.95 -26.28
N ASN A 226 -14.08 15.02 -25.99
CA ASN A 226 -13.41 15.21 -24.70
C ASN A 226 -12.39 14.11 -24.34
N GLY A 227 -11.86 13.39 -25.34
CA GLY A 227 -10.90 12.32 -25.13
C GLY A 227 -9.64 12.78 -24.40
N ARG A 228 -9.20 11.98 -23.43
CA ARG A 228 -7.97 12.18 -22.65
C ARG A 228 -6.80 11.49 -23.33
N ALA A 229 -5.59 11.88 -22.94
CA ALA A 229 -4.41 11.12 -23.30
C ALA A 229 -4.53 9.68 -22.74
N PRO A 230 -4.21 8.63 -23.54
CA PRO A 230 -4.27 7.24 -23.07
C PRO A 230 -3.35 6.96 -21.89
N LEU A 231 -2.29 7.75 -21.73
CA LEU A 231 -1.34 7.67 -20.63
C LEU A 231 -1.09 9.09 -20.08
N SER A 232 -1.19 9.26 -18.77
CA SER A 232 -0.73 10.47 -18.08
C SER A 232 -0.01 10.11 -16.79
N VAL A 233 1.18 10.68 -16.57
CA VAL A 233 1.94 10.45 -15.35
C VAL A 233 1.17 10.98 -14.15
N VAL A 234 1.18 10.25 -13.04
CA VAL A 234 0.58 10.72 -11.79
C VAL A 234 1.28 12.04 -11.38
N PRO A 235 0.54 13.10 -11.03
CA PRO A 235 1.13 14.39 -10.69
C PRO A 235 2.22 14.28 -9.62
N ALA A 236 3.35 14.97 -9.78
CA ALA A 236 4.51 14.83 -8.89
C ALA A 236 4.16 15.12 -7.42
N ASN A 237 3.29 16.10 -7.16
CA ASN A 237 2.85 16.41 -5.80
C ASN A 237 2.04 15.27 -5.17
N SER A 238 1.20 14.58 -5.95
CA SER A 238 0.47 13.40 -5.48
C SER A 238 1.43 12.25 -5.15
N GLN A 239 2.45 12.02 -5.97
CA GLN A 239 3.48 11.02 -5.69
C GLN A 239 4.28 11.37 -4.41
N ARG A 240 4.66 12.64 -4.21
CA ARG A 240 5.37 13.10 -3.01
C ARG A 240 4.53 12.94 -1.73
N GLU A 241 3.26 13.31 -1.78
CA GLU A 241 2.33 13.13 -0.65
C GLU A 241 2.12 11.63 -0.32
N ALA A 242 2.01 10.78 -1.35
CA ALA A 242 1.91 9.34 -1.16
C ALA A 242 3.21 8.74 -0.57
N LEU A 243 4.38 9.16 -1.06
CA LEU A 243 5.69 8.76 -0.53
C LEU A 243 5.82 9.15 0.94
N LYS A 244 5.48 10.41 1.27
CA LYS A 244 5.47 10.91 2.63
C LYS A 244 4.54 10.06 3.51
N PHE A 245 3.32 9.79 3.06
CA PHE A 245 2.40 8.93 3.80
C PHE A 245 3.01 7.56 4.11
N VAL A 246 3.60 6.88 3.12
CA VAL A 246 4.22 5.56 3.31
C VAL A 246 5.36 5.65 4.32
N ILE A 247 6.26 6.62 4.16
CA ILE A 247 7.37 6.88 5.06
C ILE A 247 6.88 7.07 6.50
N GLU A 248 5.97 8.01 6.73
CA GLU A 248 5.56 8.41 8.07
C GLU A 248 4.77 7.32 8.79
N SER A 249 4.09 6.47 8.04
CA SER A 249 3.26 5.38 8.54
C SER A 249 4.01 4.05 8.70
N THR A 250 5.28 3.94 8.31
CA THR A 250 6.02 2.66 8.39
C THR A 250 7.42 2.78 8.98
N PHE A 251 8.17 3.83 8.64
CA PHE A 251 9.59 3.88 9.01
C PHE A 251 9.81 4.36 10.44
N ARG A 252 8.81 5.03 11.05
CA ARG A 252 8.94 5.59 12.39
C ARG A 252 8.40 4.63 13.45
N ASP A 253 9.16 4.38 14.51
CA ASP A 253 8.76 3.51 15.63
C ASP A 253 7.38 3.84 16.19
N LYS A 254 7.08 5.14 16.33
CA LYS A 254 5.80 5.64 16.84
C LYS A 254 4.59 5.20 15.99
N SER A 255 4.79 4.89 14.70
CA SER A 255 3.71 4.46 13.81
C SER A 255 3.08 3.13 14.23
N TYR A 256 3.81 2.32 15.00
CA TYR A 256 3.34 1.01 15.46
C TYR A 256 2.59 1.04 16.79
N GLY A 257 2.64 2.17 17.52
CA GLY A 257 1.90 2.35 18.79
C GLY A 257 2.20 1.26 19.83
N LEU A 258 3.39 0.67 19.80
CA LEU A 258 3.79 -0.37 20.72
C LEU A 258 4.12 0.21 22.09
N SER A 259 3.65 -0.47 23.14
CA SER A 259 3.99 -0.16 24.52
C SER A 259 4.25 -1.45 25.29
N THR A 260 5.02 -1.38 26.37
CA THR A 260 5.25 -2.53 27.26
C THR A 260 3.93 -3.12 27.75
N GLU A 261 2.97 -2.27 28.10
CA GLU A 261 1.66 -2.72 28.59
C GLU A 261 0.88 -3.48 27.50
N LEU A 262 0.83 -2.96 26.28
CA LEU A 262 0.19 -3.66 25.17
C LEU A 262 0.84 -5.01 24.90
N LEU A 263 2.17 -5.04 24.79
CA LEU A 263 2.93 -6.25 24.45
C LEU A 263 2.77 -7.36 25.50
N ARG A 264 2.68 -7.01 26.79
CA ARG A 264 2.44 -7.99 27.88
C ARG A 264 1.13 -8.75 27.73
N HIS A 265 0.15 -8.19 27.01
CA HIS A 265 -1.17 -8.78 26.80
C HIS A 265 -1.34 -9.39 25.41
N MET A 266 -0.33 -9.36 24.53
CA MET A 266 -0.42 -9.88 23.17
C MET A 266 -0.10 -11.38 23.05
N THR A 267 -0.79 -12.19 23.85
CA THR A 267 -0.68 -13.67 23.80
C THR A 267 -1.54 -14.29 22.70
N VAL A 268 -1.56 -15.62 22.61
CA VAL A 268 -2.46 -16.43 21.76
C VAL A 268 -3.11 -17.53 22.58
N ASP A 269 -4.33 -17.90 22.20
CA ASP A 269 -4.95 -19.13 22.69
C ASP A 269 -4.46 -20.30 21.83
N LYS A 270 -4.20 -21.44 22.46
CA LYS A 270 -3.75 -22.66 21.77
C LYS A 270 -4.90 -23.67 21.70
N TRP A 271 -5.63 -23.62 20.59
CA TRP A 271 -6.72 -24.55 20.27
C TRP A 271 -6.18 -25.71 19.44
N ILE A 272 -6.28 -26.94 19.96
CA ILE A 272 -5.75 -28.17 19.31
C ILE A 272 -6.79 -28.78 18.36
N ASP A 273 -8.06 -28.44 18.56
CA ASP A 273 -9.21 -28.87 17.79
C ASP A 273 -9.35 -28.14 16.45
N GLY A 274 -10.05 -28.78 15.50
CA GLY A 274 -10.29 -28.26 14.16
C GLY A 274 -9.22 -28.63 13.13
N ALA A 275 -9.53 -28.36 11.86
CA ALA A 275 -8.56 -28.50 10.77
C ALA A 275 -7.38 -27.55 11.04
N ASP A 276 -6.18 -28.12 11.16
CA ASP A 276 -4.92 -27.46 11.54
C ASP A 276 -4.78 -27.01 13.00
N GLY A 277 -5.71 -27.37 13.89
CA GLY A 277 -5.66 -26.98 15.31
C GLY A 277 -4.37 -27.39 16.00
N PHE A 278 -4.01 -28.67 15.92
CA PHE A 278 -2.77 -29.20 16.50
C PHE A 278 -1.52 -28.47 15.97
N ALA A 279 -1.41 -28.30 14.64
CA ALA A 279 -0.28 -27.63 14.02
C ALA A 279 -0.21 -26.14 14.43
N ARG A 280 -1.34 -25.44 14.48
CA ARG A 280 -1.40 -24.04 14.94
C ARG A 280 -1.04 -23.93 16.41
N ALA A 281 -1.58 -24.77 17.29
CA ALA A 281 -1.28 -24.76 18.71
C ALA A 281 0.22 -24.99 18.99
N MET A 282 0.84 -25.92 18.27
CA MET A 282 2.27 -26.23 18.41
C MET A 282 3.17 -25.11 17.89
N ASN A 283 2.81 -24.47 16.78
CA ASN A 283 3.64 -23.43 16.14
C ASN A 283 3.30 -21.99 16.57
N SER A 284 2.21 -21.77 17.32
CA SER A 284 1.84 -20.43 17.77
C SER A 284 2.71 -20.01 18.95
N GLU A 285 3.58 -19.04 18.70
CA GLU A 285 4.38 -18.35 19.71
C GLU A 285 3.50 -17.39 20.53
N PRO A 286 3.34 -17.60 21.86
CA PRO A 286 2.61 -16.67 22.73
C PRO A 286 3.28 -15.31 22.86
N ALA A 287 4.62 -15.23 22.86
CA ALA A 287 5.33 -13.96 22.91
C ALA A 287 5.36 -13.31 21.51
N TRP A 288 4.51 -12.32 21.28
CA TRP A 288 4.41 -11.70 19.96
C TRP A 288 5.78 -11.21 19.43
N PRO A 289 6.27 -11.71 18.28
CA PRO A 289 7.64 -11.47 17.82
C PRO A 289 7.76 -10.07 17.21
N VAL A 290 8.01 -9.08 18.07
CA VAL A 290 8.02 -7.65 17.71
C VAL A 290 8.91 -7.37 16.51
N HIS A 291 10.18 -7.77 16.57
CA HIS A 291 11.16 -7.43 15.54
C HIS A 291 10.78 -8.00 14.19
N ASP A 292 10.44 -9.28 14.11
CA ASP A 292 10.09 -9.97 12.85
C ASP A 292 8.82 -9.39 12.22
N LYS A 293 7.82 -9.07 13.05
CA LYS A 293 6.56 -8.49 12.56
C LYS A 293 6.75 -7.08 12.04
N ILE A 294 7.52 -6.25 12.74
CA ILE A 294 7.76 -4.88 12.32
C ILE A 294 8.66 -4.82 11.09
N ILE A 295 9.78 -5.55 11.07
CA ILE A 295 10.67 -5.54 9.91
C ILE A 295 9.98 -6.11 8.67
N GLY A 296 9.10 -7.11 8.80
CA GLY A 296 8.32 -7.62 7.68
C GLY A 296 7.48 -6.54 6.98
N ILE A 297 6.91 -5.61 7.75
CA ILE A 297 6.13 -4.48 7.22
C ILE A 297 7.04 -3.45 6.58
N GLN A 298 8.14 -3.09 7.26
CA GLN A 298 9.12 -2.12 6.77
C GLN A 298 9.78 -2.59 5.46
N ALA A 299 10.20 -3.85 5.42
CA ALA A 299 10.74 -4.50 4.23
C ALA A 299 9.71 -4.57 3.10
N SER A 300 8.44 -4.86 3.40
CA SER A 300 7.38 -4.84 2.39
C SER A 300 7.17 -3.44 1.78
N ALA A 301 7.20 -2.39 2.61
CA ALA A 301 7.14 -1.01 2.14
C ALA A 301 8.35 -0.66 1.25
N LEU A 302 9.57 -1.02 1.67
CA LEU A 302 10.77 -0.86 0.86
C LEU A 302 10.71 -1.65 -0.46
N THR A 303 10.15 -2.87 -0.47
CA THR A 303 9.93 -3.63 -1.71
C THR A 303 9.04 -2.87 -2.68
N MET A 304 7.93 -2.30 -2.22
CA MET A 304 7.03 -1.57 -3.11
C MET A 304 7.66 -0.28 -3.66
N LEU A 305 8.49 0.39 -2.87
CA LEU A 305 9.14 1.65 -3.24
C LEU A 305 10.42 1.47 -4.07
N MET A 306 11.19 0.39 -3.84
CA MET A 306 12.52 0.19 -4.41
C MET A 306 12.64 -1.00 -5.35
N ASN A 307 11.56 -1.73 -5.65
CA ASN A 307 11.66 -2.80 -6.64
C ASN A 307 12.05 -2.22 -8.02
N PRO A 308 12.75 -3.00 -8.87
CA PRO A 308 13.22 -2.52 -10.16
C PRO A 308 12.12 -1.96 -11.08
N THR A 309 10.90 -2.51 -11.01
CA THR A 309 9.76 -2.03 -11.81
C THR A 309 9.35 -0.62 -11.40
N THR A 310 9.20 -0.34 -10.10
CA THR A 310 8.88 1.00 -9.58
C THR A 310 9.97 1.98 -9.95
N LEU A 311 11.25 1.65 -9.69
CA LEU A 311 12.37 2.55 -9.98
C LEU A 311 12.51 2.86 -11.47
N THR A 312 12.34 1.86 -12.33
CA THR A 312 12.35 2.02 -13.79
C THR A 312 11.19 2.89 -14.26
N ARG A 313 9.98 2.68 -13.72
CA ARG A 313 8.81 3.50 -14.07
C ARG A 313 8.99 4.95 -13.62
N THR A 314 9.53 5.20 -12.43
CA THR A 314 9.86 6.55 -11.96
C THR A 314 10.82 7.22 -12.94
N TYR A 315 11.89 6.53 -13.32
CA TYR A 315 12.87 7.07 -14.27
C TYR A 315 12.28 7.32 -15.67
N ASP A 316 11.53 6.37 -16.23
CA ASP A 316 10.87 6.55 -17.53
C ASP A 316 9.83 7.68 -17.51
N ASN A 317 9.16 7.89 -16.38
CA ASN A 317 8.18 8.96 -16.24
C ASN A 317 8.82 10.35 -16.31
N GLU A 318 10.11 10.50 -15.97
CA GLU A 318 10.85 11.75 -16.20
C GLU A 318 10.88 12.11 -17.69
N PHE A 319 10.93 11.13 -18.59
CA PHE A 319 10.84 11.35 -20.05
C PHE A 319 9.42 11.61 -20.55
N ARG A 320 8.40 11.18 -19.79
CA ARG A 320 6.98 11.37 -20.15
C ARG A 320 6.42 12.72 -19.68
N VAL A 321 7.14 13.43 -18.81
CA VAL A 321 6.79 14.75 -18.30
C VAL A 321 7.66 15.79 -19.01
N PRO A 322 7.08 16.89 -19.55
CA PRO A 322 7.87 17.98 -20.11
C PRO A 322 8.92 18.52 -19.14
N ALA A 323 10.12 18.86 -19.62
CA ALA A 323 11.25 19.27 -18.76
C ALA A 323 10.98 20.54 -17.92
N ASN A 324 9.98 21.35 -18.30
CA ASN A 324 9.55 22.54 -17.57
C ASN A 324 8.44 22.26 -16.53
N GLU A 325 7.96 21.02 -16.44
CA GLU A 325 6.97 20.60 -15.46
C GLU A 325 7.61 19.79 -14.32
N ALA A 326 6.98 19.81 -13.15
CA ALA A 326 7.48 19.07 -12.00
C ALA A 326 7.28 17.56 -12.19
N ALA A 327 8.37 16.79 -12.15
CA ALA A 327 8.38 15.33 -12.07
C ALA A 327 8.93 14.88 -10.71
N LEU A 328 8.53 13.69 -10.24
CA LEU A 328 9.26 12.98 -9.19
C LEU A 328 10.42 12.25 -9.86
N THR A 329 11.65 12.62 -9.53
CA THR A 329 12.84 12.00 -10.14
C THR A 329 13.33 10.80 -9.34
N LEU A 330 14.06 9.90 -10.00
CA LEU A 330 14.68 8.74 -9.37
C LEU A 330 15.67 9.15 -8.25
N PRO A 331 16.57 10.14 -8.43
CA PRO A 331 17.40 10.66 -7.33
C PRO A 331 16.58 11.23 -6.17
N GLU A 332 15.49 11.96 -6.45
CA GLU A 332 14.62 12.51 -5.40
C GLU A 332 14.01 11.40 -4.53
N LEU A 333 13.50 10.33 -5.16
CA LEU A 333 12.94 9.18 -4.47
C LEU A 333 13.97 8.49 -3.57
N LEU A 334 15.14 8.12 -4.12
CA LEU A 334 16.19 7.44 -3.35
C LEU A 334 16.69 8.32 -2.19
N LYS A 335 16.89 9.61 -2.45
CA LYS A 335 17.34 10.56 -1.42
C LYS A 335 16.31 10.73 -0.30
N ALA A 336 15.02 10.77 -0.61
CA ALA A 336 13.96 10.85 0.39
C ALA A 336 13.96 9.63 1.32
N LEU A 337 14.14 8.42 0.77
CA LEU A 337 14.26 7.18 1.55
C LEU A 337 15.51 7.21 2.44
N SER A 338 16.68 7.48 1.87
CA SER A 338 17.95 7.59 2.62
C SER A 338 17.89 8.65 3.72
N THR A 339 17.21 9.77 3.47
CA THR A 339 17.11 10.84 4.46
C THR A 339 16.27 10.43 5.67
N GLU A 340 15.10 9.82 5.45
CA GLU A 340 14.26 9.37 6.57
C GLU A 340 14.90 8.18 7.31
N ILE A 341 15.34 7.14 6.59
CA ILE A 341 15.84 5.89 7.18
C ILE A 341 17.09 6.12 8.03
N TRP A 342 17.90 7.13 7.68
CA TRP A 342 19.12 7.51 8.39
C TRP A 342 19.00 8.85 9.12
N SER A 343 17.79 9.25 9.50
CA SER A 343 17.54 10.55 10.14
C SER A 343 18.24 10.70 11.50
N GLU A 344 18.50 9.59 12.19
CA GLU A 344 19.24 9.56 13.46
C GLU A 344 20.66 10.09 13.32
N LEU A 345 21.32 9.89 12.17
CA LEU A 345 22.68 10.36 11.92
C LEU A 345 22.80 11.89 11.93
N ASN A 346 21.67 12.60 11.78
CA ASN A 346 21.61 14.05 11.81
C ASN A 346 21.41 14.61 13.22
N GLN A 347 21.27 13.74 14.23
CA GLN A 347 21.03 14.11 15.62
C GLN A 347 22.35 14.11 16.42
N LYS A 348 22.43 14.99 17.42
CA LYS A 348 23.52 14.93 18.39
C LYS A 348 23.31 13.74 19.33
N PRO A 349 24.37 13.05 19.75
CA PRO A 349 24.23 11.95 20.70
C PRO A 349 23.69 12.52 22.01
N VAL A 350 22.59 11.94 22.50
CA VAL A 350 22.01 12.32 23.79
C VAL A 350 22.84 11.67 24.90
N GLU A 351 23.19 12.44 25.93
CA GLU A 351 23.88 11.90 27.11
C GLU A 351 23.01 10.86 27.82
N GLY A 352 23.62 9.77 28.30
CA GLY A 352 22.92 8.69 29.00
C GLY A 352 22.23 7.67 28.08
N ALA A 353 22.65 7.56 26.82
CA ALA A 353 22.26 6.44 25.96
C ALA A 353 22.66 5.10 26.60
N THR A 354 21.76 4.13 26.59
CA THR A 354 21.99 2.79 27.18
C THR A 354 21.53 1.71 26.22
N ALA A 355 21.90 0.46 26.48
CA ALA A 355 21.39 -0.69 25.71
C ALA A 355 19.84 -0.77 25.67
N ARG A 356 19.14 -0.19 26.66
CA ARG A 356 17.67 -0.16 26.77
C ARG A 356 17.05 1.16 26.28
N LYS A 357 17.87 2.18 26.03
CA LYS A 357 17.51 3.47 25.44
C LYS A 357 18.58 3.85 24.43
N PRO A 358 18.68 3.12 23.31
CA PRO A 358 19.77 3.31 22.35
C PRO A 358 19.54 4.57 21.51
N LEU A 359 20.63 5.12 20.94
CA LEU A 359 20.55 6.28 20.04
C LEU A 359 19.83 5.92 18.73
N VAL A 360 20.06 4.71 18.21
CA VAL A 360 19.29 4.14 17.09
C VAL A 360 18.49 2.96 17.62
N SER A 361 17.17 2.99 17.50
CA SER A 361 16.31 1.93 18.04
C SER A 361 16.51 0.59 17.32
N SER A 362 16.12 -0.52 17.96
CA SER A 362 16.20 -1.84 17.32
C SER A 362 15.37 -1.96 16.04
N LEU A 363 14.22 -1.29 15.95
CA LEU A 363 13.40 -1.29 14.74
C LEU A 363 14.07 -0.50 13.62
N ARG A 364 14.70 0.62 13.97
CA ARG A 364 15.41 1.50 13.04
C ARG A 364 16.68 0.86 12.50
N ARG A 365 17.45 0.14 13.35
CA ARG A 365 18.62 -0.63 12.90
C ARG A 365 18.24 -1.70 11.88
N ASN A 366 17.14 -2.43 12.12
CA ASN A 366 16.65 -3.43 11.16
C ASN A 366 16.26 -2.79 9.82
N LEU A 367 15.51 -1.67 9.85
CA LEU A 367 15.15 -0.91 8.65
C LEU A 367 16.38 -0.39 7.88
N GLN A 368 17.39 0.12 8.59
CA GLN A 368 18.64 0.59 8.00
C GLN A 368 19.42 -0.54 7.34
N GLN A 369 19.53 -1.70 7.99
CA GLN A 369 20.17 -2.88 7.40
C GLN A 369 19.43 -3.35 6.15
N GLU A 370 18.10 -3.45 6.21
CA GLU A 370 17.26 -3.83 5.06
C GLU A 370 17.44 -2.87 3.88
N HIS A 371 17.58 -1.58 4.16
CA HIS A 371 17.85 -0.57 3.14
C HIS A 371 19.23 -0.75 2.49
N ILE A 372 20.28 -1.01 3.29
CA ILE A 372 21.63 -1.33 2.79
C ILE A 372 21.61 -2.56 1.89
N ASP A 373 20.98 -3.64 2.33
CA ASP A 373 20.96 -4.91 1.59
C ASP A 373 20.27 -4.74 0.22
N ARG A 374 19.22 -3.90 0.15
CA ARG A 374 18.55 -3.53 -1.10
C ARG A 374 19.41 -2.67 -2.01
N LEU A 375 20.07 -1.63 -1.47
CA LEU A 375 20.97 -0.79 -2.26
C LEU A 375 22.15 -1.59 -2.81
N ILE A 376 22.72 -2.50 -2.01
CA ILE A 376 23.74 -3.46 -2.45
C ILE A 376 23.19 -4.28 -3.62
N THR A 377 22.02 -4.90 -3.45
CA THR A 377 21.39 -5.70 -4.50
C THR A 377 21.17 -4.89 -5.78
N LEU A 378 20.64 -3.67 -5.69
CA LEU A 378 20.39 -2.80 -6.84
C LEU A 378 21.68 -2.32 -7.53
N SER A 379 22.77 -2.16 -6.78
CA SER A 379 24.06 -1.70 -7.32
C SER A 379 24.85 -2.79 -8.07
N LEU A 380 24.51 -4.07 -7.88
CA LEU A 380 25.22 -5.18 -8.50
C LEU A 380 24.77 -5.43 -9.96
N PRO A 381 25.70 -5.76 -10.87
CA PRO A 381 25.36 -6.14 -12.24
C PRO A 381 24.43 -7.36 -12.29
N GLY A 382 23.51 -7.39 -13.26
CA GLY A 382 22.63 -8.54 -13.50
C GLY A 382 21.38 -8.63 -12.62
N ASN A 383 21.24 -7.77 -11.61
CA ASN A 383 20.07 -7.76 -10.70
C ASN A 383 18.84 -6.98 -11.22
N GLY A 384 18.88 -6.56 -12.49
CA GLY A 384 17.75 -5.94 -13.15
C GLY A 384 17.84 -6.05 -14.67
N SER A 385 16.69 -5.89 -15.30
CA SER A 385 16.52 -5.98 -16.75
C SER A 385 16.31 -4.59 -17.37
N GLY A 386 16.86 -4.38 -18.57
CA GLY A 386 16.60 -3.18 -19.37
C GLY A 386 17.61 -2.05 -19.19
N ALA A 387 17.56 -1.07 -20.10
CA ALA A 387 18.54 0.02 -20.17
C ALA A 387 18.45 1.00 -18.99
N ALA A 388 17.24 1.25 -18.48
CA ALA A 388 17.00 2.11 -17.31
C ALA A 388 17.69 1.61 -16.04
N PHE A 389 17.91 0.30 -15.91
CA PHE A 389 18.51 -0.28 -14.71
C PHE A 389 19.96 0.18 -14.49
N LYS A 390 20.68 0.58 -15.55
CA LYS A 390 22.03 1.15 -15.40
C LYS A 390 22.02 2.42 -14.54
N ALA A 391 21.03 3.30 -14.75
CA ALA A 391 20.87 4.51 -13.95
C ALA A 391 20.52 4.16 -12.49
N VAL A 392 19.62 3.18 -12.30
CA VAL A 392 19.26 2.66 -10.97
C VAL A 392 20.49 2.14 -10.22
N ALA A 393 21.32 1.32 -10.86
CA ALA A 393 22.51 0.74 -10.24
C ALA A 393 23.56 1.81 -9.87
N LEU A 394 23.77 2.80 -10.74
CA LEU A 394 24.69 3.92 -10.48
C LEU A 394 24.21 4.77 -9.30
N LEU A 395 22.92 5.11 -9.25
CA LEU A 395 22.36 5.90 -8.15
C LEU A 395 22.33 5.11 -6.84
N ALA A 396 22.01 3.81 -6.88
CA ALA A 396 22.08 2.95 -5.69
C ALA A 396 23.50 2.88 -5.13
N ARG A 397 24.52 2.76 -6.00
CA ARG A 397 25.92 2.83 -5.59
C ARG A 397 26.28 4.19 -4.99
N GLN A 398 25.80 5.30 -5.58
CA GLN A 398 26.04 6.64 -5.06
C GLN A 398 25.43 6.81 -3.65
N GLU A 399 24.21 6.33 -3.43
CA GLU A 399 23.58 6.34 -2.10
C GLU A 399 24.38 5.52 -1.07
N LEU A 400 24.92 4.36 -1.45
CA LEU A 400 25.81 3.57 -0.57
C LEU A 400 27.04 4.37 -0.14
N VAL A 401 27.68 5.08 -1.08
CA VAL A 401 28.84 5.95 -0.78
C VAL A 401 28.44 7.05 0.22
N GLU A 402 27.34 7.76 -0.05
CA GLU A 402 26.89 8.84 0.82
C GLU A 402 26.48 8.35 2.22
N ILE A 403 25.83 7.20 2.31
CA ILE A 403 25.46 6.59 3.58
C ILE A 403 26.71 6.18 4.36
N ARG A 404 27.68 5.49 3.72
CA ARG A 404 28.93 5.10 4.37
C ARG A 404 29.65 6.32 4.95
N ASP A 405 29.78 7.40 4.18
CA ASP A 405 30.51 8.59 4.61
C ASP A 405 29.81 9.28 5.80
N ARG A 406 28.46 9.33 5.78
CA ARG A 406 27.66 9.81 6.91
C ARG A 406 27.83 8.92 8.15
N VAL A 407 27.77 7.61 7.99
CA VAL A 407 27.95 6.63 9.08
C VAL A 407 29.34 6.72 9.69
N ALA A 408 30.39 6.82 8.87
CA ALA A 408 31.78 6.96 9.33
C ALA A 408 31.98 8.26 10.12
N LYS A 409 31.40 9.36 9.64
CA LYS A 409 31.41 10.64 10.36
C LYS A 409 30.68 10.52 11.71
N THR A 410 29.45 10.02 11.71
CA THR A 410 28.65 9.88 12.94
C THR A 410 29.31 8.94 13.94
N SER A 411 29.92 7.84 13.49
CA SER A 411 30.64 6.90 14.36
C SER A 411 31.80 7.57 15.09
N LYS A 412 32.53 8.46 14.41
CA LYS A 412 33.59 9.28 15.02
C LYS A 412 33.02 10.35 15.96
N ASP A 413 31.95 11.02 15.58
CA ASP A 413 31.33 12.10 16.37
C ASP A 413 30.69 11.56 17.66
N TRP A 414 30.10 10.36 17.60
CA TRP A 414 29.44 9.73 18.74
C TRP A 414 30.42 8.93 19.61
N ASP A 415 31.42 8.28 19.02
CA ASP A 415 32.48 7.51 19.70
C ASP A 415 31.94 6.72 20.91
N ASN A 416 32.45 7.01 22.12
CA ASN A 416 32.09 6.30 23.33
C ASN A 416 30.71 6.70 23.91
N LYS A 417 30.07 7.73 23.37
CA LYS A 417 28.72 8.19 23.76
C LYS A 417 27.61 7.33 23.14
N ALA A 418 27.91 6.59 22.07
CA ALA A 418 26.96 5.63 21.51
C ALA A 418 26.83 4.39 22.40
N ASP A 419 25.59 3.95 22.58
CA ASP A 419 25.31 2.67 23.25
C ASP A 419 25.89 1.48 22.46
N PRO A 420 26.12 0.32 23.10
CA PRO A 420 26.77 -0.82 22.45
C PRO A 420 26.08 -1.31 21.18
N TYR A 421 24.74 -1.27 21.12
CA TYR A 421 24.01 -1.74 19.94
C TYR A 421 24.10 -0.77 18.77
N THR A 422 23.99 0.53 19.04
CA THR A 422 24.19 1.55 18.00
C THR A 422 25.62 1.49 17.46
N ARG A 423 26.62 1.40 18.33
CA ARG A 423 28.04 1.34 17.92
C ARG A 423 28.33 0.11 17.04
N ALA A 424 27.88 -1.07 17.47
CA ALA A 424 28.06 -2.31 16.70
C ALA A 424 27.36 -2.25 15.33
N HIS A 425 26.17 -1.65 15.27
CA HIS A 425 25.42 -1.50 14.02
C HIS A 425 26.09 -0.56 13.04
N LEU A 426 26.48 0.65 13.48
CA LEU A 426 27.14 1.61 12.60
C LEU A 426 28.49 1.08 12.08
N GLY A 427 29.29 0.45 12.94
CA GLY A 427 30.55 -0.18 12.53
C GLY A 427 30.34 -1.31 11.51
N ARG A 428 29.33 -2.18 11.72
CA ARG A 428 28.98 -3.23 10.75
C ARG A 428 28.57 -2.64 9.40
N VAL A 429 27.73 -1.60 9.39
CA VAL A 429 27.28 -0.95 8.15
C VAL A 429 28.47 -0.36 7.39
N GLU A 430 29.35 0.36 8.09
CA GLU A 430 30.56 0.94 7.48
C GLU A 430 31.44 -0.15 6.83
N ASP A 431 31.71 -1.24 7.57
CA ASP A 431 32.49 -2.38 7.08
C ASP A 431 31.83 -3.07 5.88
N GLN A 432 30.52 -3.33 5.96
CA GLN A 432 29.77 -4.02 4.91
C GLN A 432 29.77 -3.21 3.62
N VAL A 433 29.45 -1.92 3.70
CA VAL A 433 29.36 -1.05 2.53
C VAL A 433 30.75 -0.84 1.91
N THR A 434 31.80 -0.67 2.72
CA THR A 434 33.18 -0.56 2.23
C THR A 434 33.59 -1.79 1.42
N LYS A 435 33.40 -2.99 1.98
CA LYS A 435 33.73 -4.25 1.29
C LYS A 435 32.98 -4.43 -0.02
N VAL A 436 31.69 -4.05 -0.07
CA VAL A 436 30.90 -4.12 -1.30
C VAL A 436 31.41 -3.14 -2.35
N LEU A 437 31.67 -1.89 -1.96
CA LEU A 437 32.14 -0.86 -2.89
C LEU A 437 33.50 -1.23 -3.48
N ASP A 438 34.40 -1.81 -2.69
CA ASP A 438 35.71 -2.31 -3.12
C ASP A 438 35.59 -3.54 -4.03
N ALA A 439 34.74 -4.51 -3.67
CA ALA A 439 34.52 -5.71 -4.49
C ALA A 439 33.96 -5.39 -5.88
N GLN A 440 33.04 -4.40 -5.96
CA GLN A 440 32.50 -3.94 -7.24
C GLN A 440 33.55 -3.26 -8.12
N VAL A 441 34.53 -2.56 -7.54
CA VAL A 441 35.66 -2.01 -8.29
C VAL A 441 36.47 -3.14 -8.94
N ILE A 442 36.69 -4.23 -8.21
CA ILE A 442 37.41 -5.41 -8.72
C ILE A 442 36.63 -6.11 -9.86
N TYR A 443 35.31 -6.24 -9.72
CA TYR A 443 34.46 -6.85 -10.75
C TYR A 443 34.45 -6.00 -12.03
N ASN A 444 34.21 -4.69 -11.91
CA ASN A 444 34.19 -3.78 -13.06
C ASN A 444 35.58 -3.65 -13.73
N ALA A 445 36.67 -3.78 -12.98
CA ALA A 445 38.02 -3.81 -13.56
C ALA A 445 38.25 -5.03 -14.49
N LYS A 446 37.59 -6.16 -14.23
CA LYS A 446 37.64 -7.34 -15.12
C LYS A 446 36.81 -7.13 -16.39
N ASP A 447 35.68 -6.41 -16.32
CA ASP A 447 34.86 -6.07 -17.48
C ASP A 447 35.49 -4.97 -18.37
N ILE A 448 36.39 -4.14 -17.82
CA ILE A 448 37.22 -3.20 -18.58
C ILE A 448 38.36 -3.93 -19.35
N GLY A 449 38.74 -5.13 -18.91
CA GLY A 449 39.64 -6.02 -19.63
C GLY A 449 38.95 -6.72 -20.79
N GLY A 450 38.76 -6.00 -21.89
CA GLY A 450 38.01 -6.41 -23.08
C GLY A 450 38.19 -7.89 -23.47
N ARG A 451 37.18 -8.70 -23.17
CA ARG A 451 36.93 -9.96 -23.87
C ARG A 451 35.46 -10.01 -24.24
N SER A 452 35.17 -9.60 -25.48
CA SER A 452 33.84 -9.75 -26.07
C SER A 452 33.42 -11.22 -26.03
N PRO A 453 32.21 -11.57 -25.53
CA PRO A 453 31.66 -12.88 -25.80
C PRO A 453 31.24 -12.88 -27.27
N ARG A 454 32.05 -13.50 -28.14
CA ARG A 454 31.62 -13.84 -29.50
C ARG A 454 30.40 -14.78 -29.39
N PRO A 455 29.30 -14.52 -30.10
CA PRO A 455 28.26 -15.53 -30.24
C PRO A 455 28.80 -16.64 -31.14
N LEU A 456 29.00 -17.83 -30.60
CA LEU A 456 29.22 -19.03 -31.40
C LEU A 456 27.88 -19.41 -32.05
N LEU A 457 27.67 -18.91 -33.26
CA LEU A 457 26.75 -19.51 -34.23
C LEU A 457 27.39 -20.81 -34.73
N PHE A 458 26.92 -21.96 -34.25
CA PHE A 458 27.18 -23.26 -34.87
C PHE A 458 26.03 -23.58 -35.83
N LEU A 459 26.28 -23.36 -37.12
CA LEU A 459 25.63 -24.06 -38.21
C LEU A 459 26.29 -25.45 -38.32
N GLN A 460 25.51 -26.52 -38.25
CA GLN A 460 25.89 -27.81 -38.82
C GLN A 460 24.79 -28.28 -39.78
N PRO A 461 25.15 -28.66 -41.02
CA PRO A 461 24.25 -29.36 -41.94
C PRO A 461 24.25 -30.86 -41.64
N SER A 462 23.09 -31.51 -41.70
CA SER A 462 23.00 -32.97 -41.75
C SER A 462 22.42 -33.39 -43.10
N ASP A 463 23.28 -34.01 -43.91
CA ASP A 463 22.87 -34.77 -45.08
C ASP A 463 22.57 -36.23 -44.69
N SER A 464 21.28 -36.59 -44.83
CA SER A 464 20.71 -37.79 -45.49
C SER A 464 20.89 -39.22 -44.90
N PRO A 465 20.03 -40.22 -45.28
CA PRO A 465 18.61 -40.18 -45.68
C PRO A 465 17.72 -41.33 -45.11
N ALA A 466 16.41 -41.20 -45.40
CA ALA A 466 15.40 -42.26 -45.62
C ALA A 466 14.70 -42.95 -44.42
N GLY A 467 13.36 -42.85 -44.44
CA GLY A 467 12.44 -43.65 -43.62
C GLY A 467 11.01 -43.10 -43.62
N SER A 468 10.25 -43.35 -44.68
CA SER A 468 8.82 -43.03 -44.80
C SER A 468 7.97 -43.86 -43.83
N GLN A 469 6.96 -43.26 -43.17
CA GLN A 469 5.55 -43.66 -43.32
C GLN A 469 4.57 -42.80 -42.48
N ALA A 470 3.55 -42.34 -43.21
CA ALA A 470 2.16 -41.97 -42.91
C ALA A 470 1.64 -41.86 -41.45
N ARG A 471 0.93 -40.73 -41.25
CA ARG A 471 -0.16 -40.43 -40.31
C ARG A 471 -1.40 -41.34 -40.49
N PRO A 472 -2.37 -41.40 -39.57
CA PRO A 472 -3.20 -40.25 -39.11
C PRO A 472 -2.66 -39.49 -37.89
#